data_AF-R6ZLA2-F1
#
_entry.id   AF-R6ZLA2-F1
#
_cell.length_a   1.000
_cell.length_b   1.000
_cell.length_c   1.000
_cell.angle_alpha   90.00
_cell.angle_beta   90.00
_cell.angle_gamma   90.00
#
_symmetry.space_group_name_H-M   'P 1'
#
loop_
_entity.id
_entity.type
_entity.pdbx_description
1 polymer ?
#
loop_
_entity_poly.entity_id
_entity_poly.type
_entity_poly.pdbx_seq_one_letter_code
_entity_poly.pdbx_strand_id
1 'polypeptide(L)'
;MAKAGAQVILVSGYDGGTGAAPRNSIHNAGLPWELGLAETHQTLIMNGLRNKVRIETDGKLMSGRDVAIAAILGAEEFGFATAPLVTMGCVMMRVCNLDTCPVGVATQNPELRKNFRGKPEYVMNFMKFIAQELREYMAKLGVRSVDELVGHTELLKIKDHLTEAQKQVDLSLILNNPYVGGKEKVTFDPKQVYDFKLENTVDEKVLLRQLSGAMKTGSKRSIEVDVKNTDRAFGTILGSEITRTLGDDLEEDTYRVLCSGAGGQSFGAFIPKGLTLELVGDSNDYFGKGLSGGKLIVYPPKGSRFKAEENIIIGNVALYGATSGKAFINGVAGERFCVRNSGAVAVVEGVGDHGCEYMTGGRVVVLGRTGKNFAAGMSGGIAYVLDEDSDLYMRINKEMVSSHELDNKYDVLELKEMIKEHVALTNSEKGKMILDHFKDYLPKFKKIIPHDYEKMLATIVQMEEKGLSAEQAQIEAFYAIKAARS
;
A
#
# COMPACT_ATOMS: atom_id res chain seq x y z
N MET A 1 -13.27 -0.70 -13.29
CA MET A 1 -12.55 0.43 -12.68
C MET A 1 -13.35 1.73 -12.75
N ALA A 2 -13.79 2.20 -13.91
CA ALA A 2 -14.57 3.46 -14.05
C ALA A 2 -15.79 3.56 -13.11
N LYS A 3 -16.63 2.51 -13.03
CA LYS A 3 -17.80 2.48 -12.10
C LYS A 3 -17.42 2.54 -10.61
N ALA A 4 -16.17 2.22 -10.26
CA ALA A 4 -15.67 2.29 -8.88
C ALA A 4 -15.04 3.66 -8.55
N GLY A 5 -15.11 4.63 -9.49
CA GLY A 5 -14.65 5.99 -9.29
C GLY A 5 -13.18 6.26 -9.59
N ALA A 6 -12.48 5.34 -10.26
CA ALA A 6 -11.14 5.61 -10.80
C ALA A 6 -11.20 6.78 -11.79
N GLN A 7 -10.25 7.72 -11.72
CA GLN A 7 -10.17 8.84 -12.66
C GLN A 7 -9.22 8.57 -13.83
N VAL A 8 -8.25 7.68 -13.65
CA VAL A 8 -7.30 7.26 -14.68
C VAL A 8 -7.29 5.73 -14.75
N ILE A 9 -7.24 5.18 -15.96
CA ILE A 9 -6.99 3.77 -16.22
C ILE A 9 -5.73 3.68 -17.07
N LEU A 10 -4.65 3.14 -16.51
CA LEU A 10 -3.41 2.86 -17.22
C LEU A 10 -3.49 1.47 -17.86
N VAL A 11 -3.25 1.40 -19.17
CA VAL A 11 -3.08 0.17 -19.94
C VAL A 11 -1.60 -0.01 -20.28
N SER A 12 -0.94 -0.94 -19.61
CA SER A 12 0.47 -1.26 -19.81
C SER A 12 0.67 -2.45 -20.75
N GLY A 13 1.52 -2.28 -21.76
CA GLY A 13 1.91 -3.34 -22.68
C GLY A 13 2.85 -4.39 -22.05
N TYR A 14 2.87 -5.60 -22.63
CA TYR A 14 3.77 -6.70 -22.22
C TYR A 14 5.26 -6.35 -22.28
N ASP A 15 5.61 -5.30 -23.02
CA ASP A 15 6.96 -4.95 -23.38
C ASP A 15 7.58 -3.91 -22.41
N GLY A 16 6.87 -3.57 -21.33
CA GLY A 16 7.36 -2.72 -20.24
C GLY A 16 8.70 -3.15 -19.63
N GLY A 17 9.42 -2.18 -19.07
CA GLY A 17 10.69 -2.42 -18.38
C GLY A 17 10.49 -2.93 -16.95
N THR A 18 11.47 -3.67 -16.43
CA THR A 18 11.50 -4.08 -15.02
C THR A 18 12.94 -4.10 -14.50
N GLY A 19 13.13 -3.76 -13.22
CA GLY A 19 14.41 -3.90 -12.52
C GLY A 19 14.73 -5.36 -12.18
N ALA A 20 13.70 -6.18 -11.91
CA ALA A 20 13.83 -7.60 -11.62
C ALA A 20 12.48 -8.31 -11.85
N ALA A 21 12.46 -9.35 -12.68
CA ALA A 21 11.31 -10.23 -12.83
C ALA A 21 11.76 -11.62 -13.31
N PRO A 22 10.96 -12.67 -13.07
CA PRO A 22 11.21 -13.97 -13.68
C PRO A 22 11.21 -13.87 -15.21
N ARG A 23 12.19 -14.50 -15.85
CA ARG A 23 12.33 -14.49 -17.31
C ARG A 23 11.08 -15.03 -18.02
N ASN A 24 10.40 -16.01 -17.44
CA ASN A 24 9.15 -16.55 -17.97
C ASN A 24 8.05 -15.49 -17.99
N SER A 25 7.94 -14.64 -16.98
CA SER A 25 6.98 -13.54 -16.95
C SER A 25 7.29 -12.49 -18.02
N ILE A 26 8.57 -12.13 -18.20
CA ILE A 26 9.00 -11.12 -19.19
C ILE A 26 8.64 -11.54 -20.63
N HIS A 27 8.70 -12.83 -20.94
CA HIS A 27 8.49 -13.31 -22.31
C HIS A 27 7.09 -13.87 -22.57
N ASN A 28 6.37 -14.32 -21.54
CA ASN A 28 5.14 -15.11 -21.70
C ASN A 28 3.91 -14.53 -20.99
N ALA A 29 4.02 -13.38 -20.31
CA ALA A 29 2.89 -12.73 -19.66
C ALA A 29 2.64 -11.32 -20.24
N GLY A 30 1.37 -11.00 -20.45
CA GLY A 30 0.93 -9.72 -21.03
C GLY A 30 0.62 -9.81 -22.52
N LEU A 31 -0.01 -8.74 -23.03
CA LEU A 31 -0.34 -8.55 -24.44
C LEU A 31 0.16 -7.17 -24.91
N PRO A 32 0.27 -6.94 -26.24
CA PRO A 32 0.52 -5.61 -26.80
C PRO A 32 -0.48 -4.57 -26.29
N TRP A 33 0.01 -3.37 -25.99
CA TRP A 33 -0.84 -2.29 -25.47
C TRP A 33 -1.89 -1.87 -26.50
N GLU A 34 -1.63 -2.01 -27.80
CA GLU A 34 -2.57 -1.69 -28.87
C GLU A 34 -3.90 -2.45 -28.73
N LEU A 35 -3.83 -3.72 -28.33
CA LEU A 35 -5.01 -4.56 -28.10
C LEU A 35 -5.78 -4.10 -26.86
N GLY A 36 -5.09 -4.02 -25.72
CA GLY A 36 -5.72 -3.65 -24.45
C GLY A 36 -6.26 -2.21 -24.46
N LEU A 37 -5.57 -1.30 -25.13
CA LEU A 37 -5.95 0.11 -25.23
C LEU A 37 -7.21 0.26 -26.08
N ALA A 38 -7.24 -0.36 -27.27
CA ALA A 38 -8.41 -0.33 -28.13
C ALA A 38 -9.62 -0.98 -27.43
N GLU A 39 -9.45 -2.15 -26.81
CA GLU A 39 -10.53 -2.82 -26.06
C GLU A 39 -11.05 -1.97 -24.90
N THR A 40 -10.15 -1.34 -24.13
CA THR A 40 -10.51 -0.46 -23.01
C THR A 40 -11.30 0.75 -23.51
N HIS A 41 -10.80 1.41 -24.56
CA HIS A 41 -11.45 2.57 -25.16
C HIS A 41 -12.86 2.21 -25.68
N GLN A 42 -12.95 1.15 -26.49
CA GLN A 42 -14.20 0.66 -27.08
C GLN A 42 -15.23 0.27 -26.01
N THR A 43 -14.81 -0.52 -25.01
CA THR A 43 -15.71 -1.01 -23.95
C THR A 43 -16.23 0.14 -23.08
N LEU A 44 -15.39 1.13 -22.80
CA LEU A 44 -15.82 2.31 -22.04
C LEU A 44 -16.82 3.16 -22.83
N ILE A 45 -16.67 3.29 -24.15
CA ILE A 45 -17.65 3.99 -25.00
C ILE A 45 -18.96 3.20 -25.01
N MET A 46 -18.90 1.89 -25.25
CA MET A 46 -20.07 1.00 -25.28
C MET A 46 -20.93 1.12 -24.00
N ASN A 47 -20.30 1.41 -22.86
CA ASN A 47 -20.98 1.52 -21.57
C ASN A 47 -21.32 2.96 -21.13
N GLY A 48 -21.04 3.98 -21.95
CA GLY A 48 -21.26 5.39 -21.57
C GLY A 48 -20.38 5.85 -20.39
N LEU A 49 -19.16 5.30 -20.31
CA LEU A 49 -18.21 5.57 -19.22
C LEU A 49 -16.92 6.24 -19.70
N ARG A 50 -16.71 6.37 -21.02
CA ARG A 50 -15.45 6.84 -21.59
C ARG A 50 -15.08 8.25 -21.16
N ASN A 51 -16.04 9.15 -21.03
CA ASN A 51 -15.80 10.53 -20.59
C ASN A 51 -15.53 10.67 -19.09
N LYS A 52 -15.75 9.62 -18.28
CA LYS A 52 -15.59 9.67 -16.82
C LYS A 52 -14.16 9.39 -16.37
N VAL A 53 -13.36 8.79 -17.25
CA VAL A 53 -12.00 8.35 -16.96
C VAL A 53 -11.06 8.79 -18.07
N ARG A 54 -9.84 9.14 -17.68
CA ARG A 54 -8.73 9.31 -18.59
C ARG A 54 -8.09 7.95 -18.84
N ILE A 55 -7.69 7.68 -20.08
CA ILE A 55 -6.93 6.46 -20.40
C ILE A 55 -5.46 6.85 -20.58
N GLU A 56 -4.59 6.23 -19.81
CA GLU A 56 -3.15 6.31 -19.96
C GLU A 56 -2.64 5.02 -20.60
N THR A 57 -1.57 5.09 -21.39
CA THR A 57 -0.88 3.88 -21.87
C THR A 57 0.64 4.01 -21.75
N ASP A 58 1.29 2.88 -21.45
CA ASP A 58 2.73 2.72 -21.55
C ASP A 58 3.08 1.34 -22.13
N GLY A 59 4.36 1.13 -22.44
CA GLY A 59 4.82 -0.06 -23.16
C GLY A 59 5.75 0.31 -24.30
N LYS A 60 7.01 0.61 -23.94
CA LYS A 60 8.07 1.10 -24.83
C LYS A 60 7.59 2.11 -25.89
N LEU A 61 6.88 3.14 -25.46
CA LEU A 61 6.71 4.33 -26.29
C LEU A 61 8.08 5.02 -26.44
N MET A 62 8.60 5.07 -27.67
CA MET A 62 9.95 5.57 -27.95
C MET A 62 9.97 6.80 -28.87
N SER A 63 8.87 7.07 -29.56
CA SER A 63 8.76 8.12 -30.58
C SER A 63 7.45 8.91 -30.48
N GLY A 64 7.42 10.10 -31.07
CA GLY A 64 6.18 10.86 -31.25
C GLY A 64 5.17 10.15 -32.16
N ARG A 65 5.63 9.23 -33.02
CA ARG A 65 4.73 8.35 -33.80
C ARG A 65 3.99 7.37 -32.90
N ASP A 66 4.68 6.75 -31.94
CA ASP A 66 4.04 5.80 -31.01
C ASP A 66 2.97 6.52 -30.19
N VAL A 67 3.27 7.74 -29.74
CA VAL A 67 2.31 8.61 -29.05
C VAL A 67 1.11 8.94 -29.94
N ALA A 68 1.33 9.28 -31.21
CA ALA A 68 0.22 9.56 -32.14
C ALA A 68 -0.68 8.34 -32.33
N ILE A 69 -0.10 7.13 -32.48
CA ILE A 69 -0.86 5.89 -32.61
C ILE A 69 -1.63 5.60 -31.32
N ALA A 70 -0.99 5.72 -30.16
CA ALA A 70 -1.64 5.54 -28.86
C ALA A 70 -2.82 6.52 -28.66
N ALA A 71 -2.65 7.79 -29.04
CA ALA A 71 -3.74 8.76 -29.02
C ALA A 71 -4.90 8.30 -29.92
N ILE A 72 -4.61 7.94 -31.17
CA ILE A 72 -5.60 7.45 -32.13
C ILE A 72 -6.35 6.22 -31.62
N LEU A 73 -5.68 5.30 -30.92
CA LEU A 73 -6.31 4.13 -30.32
C LEU A 73 -7.08 4.42 -29.03
N GLY A 74 -7.00 5.65 -28.50
CA GLY A 74 -7.89 6.14 -27.46
C GLY A 74 -7.23 6.62 -26.18
N ALA A 75 -5.90 6.66 -26.09
CA ALA A 75 -5.17 7.19 -24.94
C ALA A 75 -5.16 8.73 -24.91
N GLU A 76 -5.07 9.28 -23.71
CA GLU A 76 -4.96 10.73 -23.44
C GLU A 76 -3.67 11.07 -22.69
N GLU A 77 -3.08 10.09 -22.01
CA GLU A 77 -1.79 10.21 -21.31
C GLU A 77 -0.85 9.08 -21.74
N PHE A 78 0.45 9.36 -21.67
CA PHE A 78 1.50 8.50 -22.24
C PHE A 78 2.64 8.33 -21.23
N GLY A 79 2.84 7.11 -20.76
CA GLY A 79 3.90 6.77 -19.81
C GLY A 79 5.22 6.43 -20.51
N PHE A 80 6.32 6.97 -19.98
CA PHE A 80 7.67 6.71 -20.46
C PHE A 80 8.58 6.30 -19.31
N ALA A 81 9.28 5.17 -19.46
CA ALA A 81 10.25 4.71 -18.47
C ALA A 81 11.61 4.42 -19.12
N THR A 82 11.70 3.43 -20.01
CA THR A 82 12.98 2.98 -20.59
C THR A 82 13.69 4.07 -21.39
N ALA A 83 12.99 4.82 -22.25
CA ALA A 83 13.62 5.90 -23.02
C ALA A 83 14.21 7.00 -22.11
N PRO A 84 13.48 7.54 -21.12
CA PRO A 84 14.07 8.41 -20.11
C PRO A 84 15.29 7.81 -19.41
N LEU A 85 15.26 6.54 -19.00
CA LEU A 85 16.42 5.87 -18.39
C LEU A 85 17.64 5.84 -19.33
N VAL A 86 17.43 5.61 -20.63
CA VAL A 86 18.49 5.64 -21.65
C VAL A 86 19.05 7.06 -21.80
N THR A 87 18.21 8.10 -21.80
CA THR A 87 18.67 9.50 -21.87
C THR A 87 19.51 9.89 -20.65
N MET A 88 19.29 9.23 -19.51
CA MET A 88 20.08 9.41 -18.28
C MET A 88 21.36 8.54 -18.25
N GLY A 89 21.63 7.75 -19.28
CA GLY A 89 22.86 6.98 -19.44
C GLY A 89 22.70 5.46 -19.35
N CYS A 90 21.48 4.92 -19.25
CA CYS A 90 21.29 3.47 -19.31
C CYS A 90 21.81 2.91 -20.65
N VAL A 91 22.76 1.99 -20.57
CA VAL A 91 23.36 1.30 -21.73
C VAL A 91 22.72 -0.06 -22.03
N MET A 92 21.53 -0.32 -21.46
CA MET A 92 20.74 -1.55 -21.68
C MET A 92 21.49 -2.87 -21.37
N MET A 93 22.36 -2.85 -20.35
CA MET A 93 23.17 -4.01 -19.95
C MET A 93 22.35 -5.14 -19.27
N ARG A 94 21.13 -4.84 -18.79
CA ARG A 94 20.19 -5.80 -18.18
C ARG A 94 20.74 -6.54 -16.94
N VAL A 95 21.49 -5.84 -16.11
CA VAL A 95 22.01 -6.30 -14.81
C VAL A 95 21.36 -5.56 -13.63
N CYS A 96 20.17 -4.98 -13.85
CA CYS A 96 19.48 -4.14 -12.88
C CYS A 96 19.19 -4.87 -11.56
N ASN A 97 18.89 -6.17 -11.63
CA ASN A 97 18.59 -7.02 -10.48
C ASN A 97 19.84 -7.45 -9.68
N LEU A 98 21.05 -7.18 -10.19
CA LEU A 98 22.30 -7.63 -9.60
C LEU A 98 22.99 -6.57 -8.75
N ASP A 99 22.44 -5.36 -8.66
CA ASP A 99 23.06 -4.22 -7.98
C ASP A 99 24.45 -3.84 -8.56
N THR A 100 24.69 -4.14 -9.85
CA THR A 100 25.98 -3.94 -10.54
C THR A 100 25.89 -3.02 -11.75
N CYS A 101 24.92 -2.09 -11.76
CA CYS A 101 24.76 -1.15 -12.87
C CYS A 101 26.02 -0.28 -13.06
N PRO A 102 26.73 -0.37 -14.20
CA PRO A 102 28.04 0.28 -14.37
C PRO A 102 27.94 1.81 -14.45
N VAL A 103 26.76 2.32 -14.81
CA VAL A 103 26.47 3.75 -15.04
C VAL A 103 25.70 4.39 -13.88
N GLY A 104 25.55 3.68 -12.76
CA GLY A 104 24.92 4.24 -11.56
C GLY A 104 23.41 4.49 -11.64
N VAL A 105 22.71 3.88 -12.60
CA VAL A 105 21.25 4.06 -12.79
C VAL A 105 20.44 3.14 -11.86
N ALA A 106 20.65 1.82 -11.95
CA ALA A 106 19.90 0.82 -11.19
C ALA A 106 20.82 0.07 -10.22
N THR A 107 21.32 0.77 -9.20
CA THR A 107 22.20 0.22 -8.16
C THR A 107 22.11 1.06 -6.88
N GLN A 108 22.16 0.39 -5.74
CA GLN A 108 22.30 0.98 -4.41
C GLN A 108 23.76 1.05 -3.94
N ASN A 109 24.69 0.38 -4.63
CA ASN A 109 26.12 0.42 -4.33
C ASN A 109 26.67 1.86 -4.43
N PRO A 110 27.19 2.44 -3.33
CA PRO A 110 27.68 3.82 -3.30
C PRO A 110 28.79 4.11 -4.33
N GLU A 111 29.70 3.17 -4.56
CA GLU A 111 30.79 3.34 -5.52
C GLU A 111 30.28 3.38 -6.97
N LEU A 112 29.30 2.52 -7.31
CA LEU A 112 28.72 2.52 -8.65
C LEU A 112 27.77 3.70 -8.88
N ARG A 113 27.06 4.17 -7.84
CA ARG A 113 26.24 5.39 -7.91
C ARG A 113 27.06 6.62 -8.28
N LYS A 114 28.34 6.70 -7.89
CA LYS A 114 29.25 7.78 -8.32
C LYS A 114 29.46 7.83 -9.83
N ASN A 115 29.10 6.79 -10.59
CA ASN A 115 29.19 6.77 -12.06
C ASN A 115 27.96 7.40 -12.73
N PHE A 116 26.91 7.76 -11.98
CA PHE A 116 25.74 8.42 -12.56
C PHE A 116 26.10 9.78 -13.13
N ARG A 117 25.74 10.02 -14.40
CA ARG A 117 25.99 11.28 -15.12
C ARG A 117 24.72 11.87 -15.74
N GLY A 118 23.56 11.26 -15.48
CA GLY A 118 22.27 11.72 -15.99
C GLY A 118 21.92 13.10 -15.42
N LYS A 119 21.31 13.95 -16.24
CA LYS A 119 20.84 15.26 -15.83
C LYS A 119 19.38 15.47 -16.19
N PRO A 120 18.61 16.26 -15.42
CA PRO A 120 17.22 16.57 -15.76
C PRO A 120 17.04 17.09 -17.18
N GLU A 121 17.99 17.88 -17.70
CA GLU A 121 17.93 18.47 -19.03
C GLU A 121 17.89 17.41 -20.14
N TYR A 122 18.48 16.22 -19.92
CA TYR A 122 18.47 15.14 -20.91
C TYR A 122 17.06 14.58 -21.09
N VAL A 123 16.35 14.37 -19.98
CA VAL A 123 14.94 13.94 -19.99
C VAL A 123 14.04 15.04 -20.57
N MET A 124 14.27 16.30 -20.19
CA MET A 124 13.52 17.44 -20.74
C MET A 124 13.67 17.55 -22.25
N ASN A 125 14.89 17.40 -22.78
CA ASN A 125 15.15 17.45 -24.22
C ASN A 125 14.49 16.28 -24.94
N PHE A 126 14.57 15.06 -24.38
CA PHE A 126 13.85 13.90 -24.90
C PHE A 126 12.34 14.18 -25.01
N MET A 127 11.70 14.65 -23.94
CA MET A 127 10.27 14.96 -23.96
C MET A 127 9.92 16.05 -24.97
N LYS A 128 10.77 17.08 -25.13
CA LYS A 128 10.60 18.11 -26.17
C LYS A 128 10.67 17.53 -27.58
N PHE A 129 11.57 16.58 -27.83
CA PHE A 129 11.68 15.92 -29.14
C PHE A 129 10.48 15.02 -29.44
N ILE A 130 10.01 14.24 -28.47
CA ILE A 130 8.78 13.44 -28.60
C ILE A 130 7.59 14.35 -28.92
N ALA A 131 7.42 15.43 -28.17
CA ALA A 131 6.34 16.38 -28.40
C ALA A 131 6.45 17.10 -29.76
N GLN A 132 7.67 17.42 -30.21
CA GLN A 132 7.89 18.01 -31.54
C GLN A 132 7.52 17.02 -32.65
N GLU A 133 7.98 15.78 -32.57
CA GLU A 133 7.65 14.75 -33.56
C GLU A 133 6.15 14.46 -33.59
N LEU A 134 5.48 14.40 -32.43
CA LEU A 134 4.02 14.28 -32.37
C LEU A 134 3.33 15.42 -33.11
N ARG A 135 3.73 16.68 -32.87
CA ARG A 135 3.17 17.85 -33.57
C ARG A 135 3.36 17.77 -35.09
N GLU A 136 4.48 17.21 -35.56
CA GLU A 136 4.73 17.01 -36.99
C GLU A 136 3.77 15.99 -37.60
N TYR A 137 3.45 14.90 -36.88
CA TYR A 137 2.41 13.96 -37.30
C TYR A 137 1.02 14.59 -37.26
N MET A 138 0.70 15.32 -36.19
CA MET A 138 -0.57 16.06 -36.08
C MET A 138 -0.78 17.02 -37.26
N ALA A 139 0.26 17.78 -37.62
CA ALA A 139 0.23 18.69 -38.76
C ALA A 139 0.00 17.95 -40.10
N LYS A 140 0.64 16.78 -40.29
CA LYS A 140 0.42 15.94 -41.49
C LYS A 140 -0.99 15.35 -41.57
N LEU A 141 -1.60 15.05 -40.42
CA LEU A 141 -2.97 14.54 -40.32
C LEU A 141 -4.02 15.66 -40.33
N GLY A 142 -3.61 16.92 -40.25
CA GLY A 142 -4.51 18.08 -40.28
C GLY A 142 -5.19 18.40 -38.96
N VAL A 143 -4.72 17.84 -37.84
CA VAL A 143 -5.29 18.05 -36.49
C VAL A 143 -4.48 19.07 -35.70
N ARG A 144 -5.14 19.82 -34.81
CA ARG A 144 -4.52 20.93 -34.04
C ARG A 144 -4.30 20.62 -32.57
N SER A 145 -5.00 19.63 -32.03
CA SER A 145 -4.92 19.22 -30.63
C SER A 145 -4.82 17.71 -30.49
N VAL A 146 -4.30 17.24 -29.34
CA VAL A 146 -4.25 15.79 -29.06
C VAL A 146 -5.66 15.23 -28.94
N ASP A 147 -6.61 15.97 -28.37
CA ASP A 147 -8.02 15.59 -28.29
C ASP A 147 -8.63 15.26 -29.66
N GLU A 148 -8.21 15.93 -30.74
CA GLU A 148 -8.62 15.63 -32.12
C GLU A 148 -8.01 14.33 -32.69
N LEU A 149 -7.01 13.74 -32.02
CA LEU A 149 -6.53 12.39 -32.33
C LEU A 149 -7.29 11.33 -31.56
N VAL A 150 -7.76 11.62 -30.34
CA VAL A 150 -8.18 10.59 -29.39
C VAL A 150 -9.35 9.75 -29.94
N GLY A 151 -9.08 8.46 -30.19
CA GLY A 151 -10.09 7.51 -30.68
C GLY A 151 -10.42 7.61 -32.17
N HIS A 152 -9.73 8.46 -32.94
CA HIS A 152 -9.93 8.68 -34.37
C HIS A 152 -9.24 7.62 -35.24
N THR A 153 -9.66 6.35 -35.11
CA THR A 153 -9.01 5.20 -35.76
C THR A 153 -9.05 5.24 -37.28
N GLU A 154 -9.92 6.06 -37.89
CA GLU A 154 -9.94 6.32 -39.33
C GLU A 154 -8.65 6.99 -39.86
N LEU A 155 -7.83 7.57 -38.98
CA LEU A 155 -6.52 8.14 -39.31
C LEU A 155 -5.43 7.07 -39.48
N LEU A 156 -5.72 5.80 -39.18
CA LEU A 156 -4.83 4.67 -39.38
C LEU A 156 -5.26 3.82 -40.57
N LYS A 157 -4.28 3.32 -41.32
CA LYS A 157 -4.51 2.32 -42.37
C LYS A 157 -3.49 1.20 -42.30
N ILE A 158 -3.91 0.01 -42.74
CA ILE A 158 -3.01 -1.11 -42.98
C ILE A 158 -2.06 -0.75 -44.13
N LYS A 159 -0.79 -1.15 -44.01
CA LYS A 159 0.22 -0.90 -45.03
C LYS A 159 -0.08 -1.67 -46.32
N ASP A 160 0.13 -1.04 -47.48
CA ASP A 160 -0.24 -1.60 -48.79
C ASP A 160 0.59 -2.84 -49.21
N HIS A 161 1.87 -2.92 -48.77
CA HIS A 161 2.79 -4.01 -49.13
C HIS A 161 3.19 -4.84 -47.90
N LEU A 162 2.36 -5.82 -47.54
CA LEU A 162 2.56 -6.75 -46.42
C LEU A 162 3.36 -8.00 -46.83
N THR A 163 4.19 -8.51 -45.92
CA THR A 163 4.80 -9.84 -46.05
C THR A 163 3.76 -10.95 -45.83
N GLU A 164 4.05 -12.19 -46.26
CA GLU A 164 3.12 -13.32 -46.04
C GLU A 164 2.80 -13.55 -44.55
N ALA A 165 3.76 -13.36 -43.65
CA ALA A 165 3.51 -13.44 -42.21
C ALA A 165 2.60 -12.30 -41.70
N GLN A 166 2.78 -11.08 -42.22
CA GLN A 166 1.94 -9.93 -41.82
C GLN A 166 0.49 -10.07 -42.28
N LYS A 167 0.25 -10.71 -43.42
CA LYS A 167 -1.12 -10.96 -43.92
C LYS A 167 -1.93 -11.90 -43.02
N GLN A 168 -1.28 -12.65 -42.13
CA GLN A 168 -1.97 -13.54 -41.19
C GLN A 168 -2.54 -12.79 -39.97
N VAL A 169 -2.19 -11.51 -39.79
CA VAL A 169 -2.66 -10.70 -38.67
C VAL A 169 -3.87 -9.89 -39.10
N ASP A 170 -5.00 -10.11 -38.44
CA ASP A 170 -6.20 -9.29 -38.59
C ASP A 170 -6.22 -8.15 -37.56
N LEU A 171 -6.19 -6.90 -38.05
CA LEU A 171 -6.26 -5.68 -37.24
C LEU A 171 -7.67 -5.09 -37.17
N SER A 172 -8.68 -5.78 -37.72
CA SER A 172 -10.06 -5.29 -37.78
C SER A 172 -10.61 -4.89 -36.42
N LEU A 173 -10.34 -5.66 -35.36
CA LEU A 173 -10.81 -5.38 -34.00
C LEU A 173 -10.17 -4.14 -33.36
N ILE A 174 -8.99 -3.72 -33.83
CA ILE A 174 -8.31 -2.51 -33.36
C ILE A 174 -8.80 -1.30 -34.17
N LEU A 175 -8.84 -1.43 -35.49
CA LEU A 175 -9.08 -0.31 -36.41
C LEU A 175 -10.57 0.02 -36.57
N ASN A 176 -11.44 -1.00 -36.55
CA ASN A 176 -12.87 -0.83 -36.73
C ASN A 176 -13.56 -0.73 -35.38
N ASN A 177 -13.65 0.49 -34.84
CA ASN A 177 -14.40 0.74 -33.62
C ASN A 177 -15.88 1.04 -33.95
N PRO A 178 -16.82 0.11 -33.70
CA PRO A 178 -18.23 0.29 -34.05
C PRO A 178 -18.96 1.28 -33.14
N TYR A 179 -18.31 1.74 -32.07
CA TYR A 179 -18.92 2.60 -31.06
C TYR A 179 -18.58 4.09 -31.27
N VAL A 180 -17.73 4.42 -32.25
CA VAL A 180 -17.41 5.81 -32.63
C VAL A 180 -18.61 6.45 -33.36
N GLY A 181 -18.80 7.75 -33.19
CA GLY A 181 -19.88 8.51 -33.84
C GLY A 181 -21.16 8.65 -33.01
N GLY A 182 -21.17 8.15 -31.78
CA GLY A 182 -22.19 8.47 -30.79
C GLY A 182 -22.20 9.97 -30.41
N LYS A 183 -23.28 10.42 -29.75
CA LYS A 183 -23.39 11.81 -29.26
C LYS A 183 -22.48 12.12 -28.06
N GLU A 184 -21.93 11.10 -27.41
CA GLU A 184 -21.12 11.25 -26.20
C GLU A 184 -19.65 11.52 -26.52
N LYS A 185 -19.03 12.36 -25.70
CA LYS A 185 -17.60 12.71 -25.80
C LYS A 185 -16.75 11.46 -25.52
N VAL A 186 -15.76 11.20 -26.38
CA VAL A 186 -14.85 10.04 -26.26
C VAL A 186 -13.53 10.39 -25.55
N THR A 187 -13.41 11.61 -25.04
CA THR A 187 -12.31 12.09 -24.18
C THR A 187 -12.81 12.41 -22.78
N PHE A 188 -11.89 12.44 -21.82
CA PHE A 188 -12.21 12.76 -20.43
C PHE A 188 -12.90 14.12 -20.32
N ASP A 189 -13.93 14.19 -19.47
CA ASP A 189 -14.62 15.41 -19.09
C ASP A 189 -14.50 15.58 -17.56
N PRO A 190 -13.76 16.60 -17.07
CA PRO A 190 -13.66 16.90 -15.65
C PRO A 190 -15.02 17.09 -14.95
N LYS A 191 -16.09 17.44 -15.69
CA LYS A 191 -17.44 17.60 -15.14
C LYS A 191 -18.17 16.25 -14.92
N GLN A 192 -17.66 15.17 -15.50
CA GLN A 192 -18.23 13.82 -15.44
C GLN A 192 -17.48 12.90 -14.47
N VAL A 193 -16.53 13.45 -13.71
CA VAL A 193 -15.81 12.73 -12.65
C VAL A 193 -16.81 12.09 -11.70
N TYR A 194 -16.49 10.88 -11.24
CA TYR A 194 -17.32 10.15 -10.30
C TYR A 194 -17.51 10.94 -9.00
N ASP A 195 -18.76 11.20 -8.66
CA ASP A 195 -19.13 11.87 -7.41
C ASP A 195 -19.25 10.83 -6.29
N PHE A 196 -18.27 10.84 -5.38
CA PHE A 196 -18.26 9.98 -4.20
C PHE A 196 -19.21 10.46 -3.10
N LYS A 197 -19.80 11.66 -3.24
CA LYS A 197 -20.68 12.28 -2.24
C LYS A 197 -20.01 12.38 -0.88
N LEU A 198 -18.74 12.81 -0.85
CA LEU A 198 -17.93 12.87 0.37
C LEU A 198 -18.53 13.79 1.43
N GLU A 199 -19.26 14.83 1.01
CA GLU A 199 -20.04 15.71 1.86
C GLU A 199 -21.15 15.00 2.64
N ASN A 200 -21.44 13.74 2.27
CA ASN A 200 -22.38 12.90 2.98
C ASN A 200 -21.77 11.98 4.03
N THR A 201 -20.45 11.87 4.09
CA THR A 201 -19.72 11.03 5.05
C THR A 201 -19.77 11.63 6.46
N VAL A 202 -19.57 10.77 7.48
CA VAL A 202 -19.53 11.22 8.88
C VAL A 202 -18.34 12.13 9.15
N ASP A 203 -17.20 11.89 8.50
CA ASP A 203 -16.03 12.77 8.57
C ASP A 203 -16.38 14.22 8.22
N GLU A 204 -16.97 14.46 7.04
CA GLU A 204 -17.30 15.82 6.61
C GLU A 204 -18.50 16.42 7.36
N LYS A 205 -19.55 15.61 7.60
CA LYS A 205 -20.78 16.10 8.25
C LYS A 205 -20.61 16.37 9.73
N VAL A 206 -19.77 15.59 10.41
CA VAL A 206 -19.68 15.57 11.88
C VAL A 206 -18.27 15.93 12.33
N LEU A 207 -17.26 15.14 11.97
CA LEU A 207 -15.92 15.29 12.54
C LEU A 207 -15.30 16.65 12.19
N LEU A 208 -15.25 17.02 10.91
CA LEU A 208 -14.67 18.30 10.49
C LEU A 208 -15.45 19.50 11.03
N ARG A 209 -16.79 19.42 11.07
CA ARG A 209 -17.61 20.52 11.61
C ARG A 209 -17.36 20.75 13.09
N GLN A 210 -17.20 19.68 13.86
CA GLN A 210 -16.94 19.79 15.29
C GLN A 210 -15.47 20.11 15.60
N LEU A 211 -14.51 19.57 14.85
CA LEU A 211 -13.09 19.65 15.18
C LEU A 211 -12.33 20.76 14.45
N SER A 212 -12.85 21.31 13.35
CA SER A 212 -12.16 22.36 12.56
C SER A 212 -11.72 23.57 13.38
N GLY A 213 -12.54 24.04 14.32
CA GLY A 213 -12.17 25.13 15.21
C GLY A 213 -10.96 24.80 16.09
N ALA A 214 -10.91 23.58 16.61
CA ALA A 214 -9.81 23.09 17.44
C ALA A 214 -8.55 22.76 16.61
N MET A 215 -8.72 22.38 15.34
CA MET A 215 -7.60 22.18 14.40
C MET A 215 -6.92 23.50 14.04
N LYS A 216 -7.67 24.60 13.92
CA LYS A 216 -7.07 25.92 13.65
C LYS A 216 -6.16 26.44 14.76
N THR A 217 -6.44 26.04 16.01
CA THR A 217 -5.70 26.49 17.19
C THR A 217 -4.72 25.43 17.72
N GLY A 218 -4.74 24.20 17.17
CA GLY A 218 -4.01 23.06 17.70
C GLY A 218 -4.49 22.62 19.10
N SER A 219 -5.67 23.07 19.55
CA SER A 219 -6.17 22.75 20.89
C SER A 219 -6.71 21.32 20.96
N LYS A 220 -6.48 20.64 22.09
CA LYS A 220 -7.02 19.30 22.32
C LYS A 220 -8.55 19.31 22.35
N ARG A 221 -9.18 18.27 21.79
CA ARG A 221 -10.64 18.14 21.80
C ARG A 221 -11.09 16.68 21.76
N SER A 222 -12.16 16.38 22.49
CA SER A 222 -12.82 15.08 22.46
C SER A 222 -14.29 15.23 22.04
N ILE A 223 -14.78 14.28 21.25
CA ILE A 223 -16.18 14.23 20.80
C ILE A 223 -16.70 12.78 20.79
N GLU A 224 -18.01 12.63 20.82
CA GLU A 224 -18.72 11.35 20.72
C GLU A 224 -19.54 11.29 19.43
N VAL A 225 -19.52 10.13 18.75
CA VAL A 225 -20.16 9.95 17.44
C VAL A 225 -20.71 8.52 17.31
N ASP A 226 -21.93 8.38 16.80
CA ASP A 226 -22.45 7.06 16.41
C ASP A 226 -21.96 6.68 15.01
N VAL A 227 -21.56 5.42 14.83
CA VAL A 227 -21.08 4.88 13.57
C VAL A 227 -21.84 3.62 13.16
N LYS A 228 -22.03 3.44 11.86
CA LYS A 228 -22.69 2.28 11.24
C LYS A 228 -21.74 1.61 10.24
N ASN A 229 -22.02 0.36 9.90
CA ASN A 229 -21.20 -0.39 8.94
C ASN A 229 -21.10 0.27 7.55
N THR A 230 -22.03 1.17 7.21
CA THR A 230 -22.03 1.98 5.98
C THR A 230 -21.04 3.15 6.02
N ASP A 231 -20.60 3.56 7.21
CA ASP A 231 -19.66 4.65 7.46
C ASP A 231 -18.23 4.12 7.26
N ARG A 232 -17.82 4.03 6.00
CA ARG A 232 -16.53 3.51 5.56
C ARG A 232 -15.44 4.59 5.65
N ALA A 233 -14.19 4.15 5.82
CA ALA A 233 -13.02 5.03 5.91
C ALA A 233 -13.16 6.13 6.98
N PHE A 234 -13.87 5.82 8.07
CA PHE A 234 -14.13 6.76 9.15
C PHE A 234 -12.81 7.26 9.76
N GLY A 235 -12.69 8.58 9.90
CA GLY A 235 -11.52 9.27 10.44
C GLY A 235 -10.43 9.55 9.42
N THR A 236 -10.48 8.99 8.20
CA THR A 236 -9.42 9.19 7.18
C THR A 236 -9.38 10.62 6.65
N ILE A 237 -10.54 11.25 6.41
CA ILE A 237 -10.58 12.64 5.94
C ILE A 237 -10.13 13.57 7.07
N LEU A 238 -10.59 13.32 8.31
CA LEU A 238 -10.11 14.04 9.48
C LEU A 238 -8.59 13.93 9.62
N GLY A 239 -8.03 12.72 9.50
CA GLY A 239 -6.59 12.49 9.56
C GLY A 239 -5.83 13.27 8.48
N SER A 240 -6.34 13.30 7.24
CA SER A 240 -5.75 14.09 6.17
C SER A 240 -5.72 15.59 6.49
N GLU A 241 -6.79 16.13 7.05
CA GLU A 241 -6.87 17.55 7.41
C GLU A 241 -5.98 17.91 8.61
N ILE A 242 -5.84 17.00 9.59
CA ILE A 242 -4.86 17.14 10.68
C ILE A 242 -3.45 17.22 10.09
N THR A 243 -3.05 16.26 9.25
CA THR A 243 -1.72 16.26 8.63
C THR A 243 -1.47 17.51 7.78
N ARG A 244 -2.47 17.94 7.00
CA ARG A 244 -2.36 19.13 6.14
C ARG A 244 -2.19 20.42 6.94
N THR A 245 -2.85 20.52 8.09
CA THR A 245 -2.92 21.77 8.87
C THR A 245 -1.85 21.85 9.95
N LEU A 246 -1.58 20.73 10.62
CA LEU A 246 -0.77 20.67 11.84
C LEU A 246 0.48 19.80 11.71
N GLY A 247 0.65 19.08 10.59
CA GLY A 247 1.76 18.15 10.38
C GLY A 247 1.55 16.79 11.02
N ASP A 248 2.63 16.05 11.24
CA ASP A 248 2.65 14.64 11.62
C ASP A 248 3.20 14.36 13.03
N ASP A 249 3.58 15.40 13.78
CA ASP A 249 4.15 15.28 15.13
C ASP A 249 3.28 15.94 16.22
N LEU A 250 1.98 15.63 16.21
CA LEU A 250 1.08 16.07 17.27
C LEU A 250 1.28 15.23 18.54
N GLU A 251 0.97 15.83 19.69
CA GLU A 251 0.89 15.09 20.94
C GLU A 251 -0.20 14.01 20.84
N GLU A 252 0.09 12.83 21.38
CA GLU A 252 -0.88 11.73 21.45
C GLU A 252 -2.19 12.19 22.11
N ASP A 253 -3.33 11.68 21.64
CA ASP A 253 -4.68 12.02 22.13
C ASP A 253 -5.07 13.51 22.01
N THR A 254 -4.42 14.29 21.13
CA THR A 254 -4.85 15.68 20.83
C THR A 254 -6.31 15.73 20.37
N TYR A 255 -6.70 14.83 19.47
CA TYR A 255 -8.08 14.65 19.05
C TYR A 255 -8.54 13.24 19.40
N ARG A 256 -9.56 13.13 20.27
CA ARG A 256 -10.15 11.83 20.63
C ARG A 256 -11.59 11.74 20.16
N VAL A 257 -11.91 10.71 19.41
CA VAL A 257 -13.26 10.45 18.91
C VAL A 257 -13.74 9.14 19.49
N LEU A 258 -14.68 9.22 20.43
CA LEU A 258 -15.36 8.06 20.96
C LEU A 258 -16.53 7.70 20.03
N CYS A 259 -16.50 6.49 19.51
CA CYS A 259 -17.41 5.96 18.52
C CYS A 259 -18.27 4.87 19.16
N SER A 260 -19.57 4.88 18.89
CA SER A 260 -20.48 3.80 19.32
C SER A 260 -21.16 3.18 18.11
N GLY A 261 -21.19 1.84 18.04
CA GLY A 261 -21.86 1.11 16.97
C GLY A 261 -20.92 0.21 16.18
N ALA A 262 -21.06 0.16 14.85
CA ALA A 262 -20.32 -0.77 13.99
C ALA A 262 -19.43 0.00 13.00
N GLY A 263 -18.12 -0.15 13.10
CA GLY A 263 -17.15 0.43 12.18
C GLY A 263 -17.28 -0.17 10.78
N GLY A 264 -17.45 0.69 9.78
CA GLY A 264 -17.41 0.28 8.38
C GLY A 264 -16.02 -0.16 7.92
N GLN A 265 -15.94 -0.63 6.68
CA GLN A 265 -14.68 -1.01 6.03
C GLN A 265 -13.65 0.14 6.09
N SER A 266 -12.39 -0.19 6.40
CA SER A 266 -11.29 0.79 6.54
C SER A 266 -11.46 1.81 7.67
N PHE A 267 -12.16 1.47 8.76
CA PHE A 267 -12.24 2.33 9.96
C PHE A 267 -10.83 2.70 10.44
N GLY A 268 -10.57 3.99 10.62
CA GLY A 268 -9.28 4.49 11.09
C GLY A 268 -8.12 4.32 10.12
N ALA A 269 -8.38 4.22 8.81
CA ALA A 269 -7.31 4.10 7.83
C ALA A 269 -6.48 5.39 7.73
N PHE A 270 -5.15 5.24 7.69
CA PHE A 270 -4.17 6.31 7.51
C PHE A 270 -4.19 7.44 8.55
N ILE A 271 -4.75 7.20 9.74
CA ILE A 271 -4.81 8.26 10.75
C ILE A 271 -3.41 8.60 11.31
N PRO A 272 -3.09 9.91 11.48
CA PRO A 272 -1.80 10.36 11.95
C PRO A 272 -1.70 10.34 13.48
N LYS A 273 -0.48 10.52 13.98
CA LYS A 273 -0.23 10.77 15.41
C LYS A 273 -1.08 11.94 15.91
N GLY A 274 -1.58 11.81 17.13
CA GLY A 274 -2.48 12.78 17.77
C GLY A 274 -3.96 12.59 17.48
N LEU A 275 -4.35 11.72 16.54
CA LEU A 275 -5.73 11.26 16.38
C LEU A 275 -5.91 9.89 17.06
N THR A 276 -6.87 9.83 17.98
CA THR A 276 -7.29 8.62 18.69
C THR A 276 -8.75 8.32 18.38
N LEU A 277 -9.01 7.15 17.80
CA LEU A 277 -10.36 6.63 17.59
C LEU A 277 -10.61 5.46 18.52
N GLU A 278 -11.65 5.58 19.33
CA GLU A 278 -12.07 4.56 20.28
C GLU A 278 -13.46 4.08 19.90
N LEU A 279 -13.64 2.77 19.70
CA LEU A 279 -14.88 2.19 19.20
C LEU A 279 -15.47 1.22 20.21
N VAL A 280 -16.65 1.57 20.72
CA VAL A 280 -17.49 0.69 21.52
C VAL A 280 -18.41 -0.07 20.58
N GLY A 281 -18.08 -1.33 20.32
CA GLY A 281 -18.77 -2.16 19.32
C GLY A 281 -17.83 -3.07 18.55
N ASP A 282 -18.02 -3.17 17.23
CA ASP A 282 -17.25 -4.01 16.32
C ASP A 282 -16.84 -3.25 15.05
N SER A 283 -15.95 -3.81 14.23
CA SER A 283 -15.58 -3.22 12.94
C SER A 283 -15.39 -4.27 11.85
N ASN A 284 -15.62 -3.85 10.61
CA ASN A 284 -15.39 -4.68 9.42
C ASN A 284 -13.90 -4.72 9.02
N ASP A 285 -13.59 -5.25 7.83
CA ASP A 285 -12.22 -5.44 7.34
C ASP A 285 -11.44 -4.11 7.21
N TYR A 286 -10.12 -4.24 7.13
CA TYR A 286 -9.17 -3.14 6.96
C TYR A 286 -9.14 -2.13 8.12
N PHE A 287 -9.56 -2.54 9.32
CA PHE A 287 -9.42 -1.72 10.53
C PHE A 287 -7.96 -1.24 10.68
N GLY A 288 -7.75 0.07 10.70
CA GLY A 288 -6.41 0.67 10.79
C GLY A 288 -5.51 0.43 9.57
N LYS A 289 -6.07 0.22 8.38
CA LYS A 289 -5.27 0.11 7.14
C LYS A 289 -4.31 1.29 7.00
N GLY A 290 -3.01 0.98 6.81
CA GLY A 290 -1.96 1.98 6.68
C GLY A 290 -1.86 2.93 7.87
N LEU A 291 -2.16 2.46 9.09
CA LEU A 291 -2.03 3.26 10.31
C LEU A 291 -0.65 3.97 10.34
N SER A 292 -0.67 5.28 10.58
CA SER A 292 0.49 6.17 10.40
C SER A 292 0.70 7.07 11.61
N GLY A 293 0.62 6.49 12.81
CA GLY A 293 0.96 7.16 14.07
C GLY A 293 -0.23 7.34 15.01
N GLY A 294 -1.46 7.25 14.52
CA GLY A 294 -2.65 7.37 15.35
C GLY A 294 -2.87 6.18 16.29
N LYS A 295 -3.89 6.31 17.14
CA LYS A 295 -4.26 5.29 18.13
C LYS A 295 -5.67 4.77 17.85
N LEU A 296 -5.80 3.45 17.78
CA LEU A 296 -7.06 2.76 17.58
C LEU A 296 -7.38 1.87 18.77
N ILE A 297 -8.60 1.96 19.27
CA ILE A 297 -9.08 1.17 20.40
C ILE A 297 -10.43 0.60 20.02
N VAL A 298 -10.66 -0.69 20.23
CA VAL A 298 -11.97 -1.32 19.99
C VAL A 298 -12.28 -2.36 21.07
N TYR A 299 -13.49 -2.31 21.61
CA TYR A 299 -13.95 -3.22 22.66
C TYR A 299 -15.47 -3.37 22.66
N PRO A 300 -16.00 -4.50 23.16
CA PRO A 300 -17.43 -4.76 23.14
C PRO A 300 -18.19 -3.81 24.09
N PRO A 301 -19.47 -3.50 23.82
CA PRO A 301 -20.28 -2.66 24.69
C PRO A 301 -20.41 -3.24 26.11
N LYS A 302 -20.55 -2.36 27.11
CA LYS A 302 -20.80 -2.77 28.50
C LYS A 302 -22.08 -3.63 28.59
N GLY A 303 -22.01 -4.73 29.32
CA GLY A 303 -23.12 -5.67 29.47
C GLY A 303 -23.19 -6.76 28.40
N SER A 304 -22.22 -6.82 27.49
CA SER A 304 -22.01 -7.96 26.59
C SER A 304 -21.87 -9.26 27.40
N ARG A 305 -22.59 -10.31 27.00
CA ARG A 305 -22.65 -11.59 27.74
C ARG A 305 -21.71 -12.66 27.20
N PHE A 306 -21.05 -12.39 26.08
CA PHE A 306 -20.07 -13.26 25.46
C PHE A 306 -18.66 -12.89 25.94
N LYS A 307 -17.74 -13.85 25.87
CA LYS A 307 -16.31 -13.62 26.15
C LYS A 307 -15.66 -12.97 24.95
N ALA A 308 -15.00 -11.84 25.15
CA ALA A 308 -14.39 -11.08 24.05
C ALA A 308 -13.32 -11.90 23.32
N GLU A 309 -12.48 -12.61 24.08
CA GLU A 309 -11.36 -13.42 23.57
C GLU A 309 -11.78 -14.63 22.72
N GLU A 310 -13.08 -14.99 22.73
CA GLU A 310 -13.65 -16.08 21.91
C GLU A 310 -14.45 -15.56 20.71
N ASN A 311 -14.57 -14.24 20.52
CA ASN A 311 -15.48 -13.64 19.54
C ASN A 311 -14.78 -12.63 18.61
N ILE A 312 -15.14 -12.66 17.33
CA ILE A 312 -14.61 -11.74 16.33
C ILE A 312 -15.15 -10.33 16.60
N ILE A 313 -14.25 -9.37 16.74
CA ILE A 313 -14.57 -7.95 16.93
C ILE A 313 -14.10 -7.07 15.78
N ILE A 314 -13.06 -7.50 15.04
CA ILE A 314 -12.62 -6.84 13.81
C ILE A 314 -12.44 -7.84 12.67
N GLY A 315 -12.71 -7.39 11.45
CA GLY A 315 -12.58 -8.19 10.23
C GLY A 315 -11.15 -8.51 9.79
N ASN A 316 -11.01 -8.87 8.53
CA ASN A 316 -9.77 -9.30 7.90
C ASN A 316 -8.84 -8.13 7.57
N VAL A 317 -7.57 -8.44 7.34
CA VAL A 317 -6.55 -7.52 6.78
C VAL A 317 -6.41 -6.22 7.58
N ALA A 318 -6.67 -6.29 8.90
CA ALA A 318 -6.48 -5.18 9.81
C ALA A 318 -5.00 -4.80 9.91
N LEU A 319 -4.72 -3.50 10.02
CA LEU A 319 -3.38 -2.92 10.09
C LEU A 319 -2.51 -3.21 8.85
N TYR A 320 -3.15 -3.40 7.69
CA TYR A 320 -2.45 -3.63 6.44
C TYR A 320 -1.45 -2.52 6.12
N GLY A 321 -0.17 -2.86 6.07
CA GLY A 321 0.88 -1.91 5.70
C GLY A 321 1.04 -0.75 6.69
N ALA A 322 0.62 -0.92 7.94
CA ALA A 322 0.79 0.10 8.98
C ALA A 322 2.27 0.43 9.18
N THR A 323 2.61 1.71 9.33
CA THR A 323 4.00 2.19 9.43
C THR A 323 4.34 2.65 10.85
N SER A 324 3.36 3.11 11.61
CA SER A 324 3.51 3.53 13.01
C SER A 324 2.13 3.65 13.67
N GLY A 325 2.09 3.90 14.98
CA GLY A 325 0.86 4.04 15.75
C GLY A 325 0.53 2.80 16.57
N LYS A 326 -0.60 2.86 17.28
CA LYS A 326 -1.01 1.84 18.26
C LYS A 326 -2.42 1.33 18.01
N ALA A 327 -2.65 0.04 18.22
CA ALA A 327 -3.97 -0.57 18.12
C ALA A 327 -4.25 -1.54 19.28
N PHE A 328 -5.37 -1.38 19.97
CA PHE A 328 -5.77 -2.21 21.11
C PHE A 328 -7.16 -2.80 20.86
N ILE A 329 -7.22 -4.13 20.74
CA ILE A 329 -8.38 -4.86 20.25
C ILE A 329 -8.81 -5.88 21.29
N ASN A 330 -9.90 -5.60 22.01
CA ASN A 330 -10.48 -6.52 22.99
C ASN A 330 -11.43 -7.49 22.28
N GLY A 331 -10.82 -8.48 21.64
CA GLY A 331 -11.49 -9.57 20.94
C GLY A 331 -10.62 -10.17 19.83
N VAL A 332 -11.23 -11.03 19.01
CA VAL A 332 -10.54 -11.76 17.93
C VAL A 332 -10.55 -10.94 16.63
N ALA A 333 -9.41 -10.88 15.95
CA ALA A 333 -9.31 -10.35 14.60
C ALA A 333 -9.45 -11.46 13.55
N GLY A 334 -9.94 -11.10 12.37
CA GLY A 334 -10.03 -12.01 11.22
C GLY A 334 -8.67 -12.44 10.65
N GLU A 335 -8.68 -12.91 9.41
CA GLU A 335 -7.49 -13.34 8.68
C GLU A 335 -6.55 -12.18 8.34
N ARG A 336 -5.27 -12.48 8.16
CA ARG A 336 -4.24 -11.51 7.71
C ARG A 336 -4.10 -10.29 8.62
N PHE A 337 -4.34 -10.46 9.92
CA PHE A 337 -4.07 -9.42 10.91
C PHE A 337 -2.60 -8.99 10.86
N CYS A 338 -2.32 -7.68 10.83
CA CYS A 338 -0.97 -7.12 10.71
C CYS A 338 -0.20 -7.56 9.45
N VAL A 339 -0.90 -7.89 8.36
CA VAL A 339 -0.22 -8.19 7.08
C VAL A 339 0.58 -6.98 6.61
N ARG A 340 1.87 -7.17 6.30
CA ARG A 340 2.81 -6.10 5.95
C ARG A 340 2.95 -4.99 7.00
N ASN A 341 2.63 -5.25 8.27
CA ASN A 341 2.93 -4.29 9.35
C ASN A 341 4.43 -3.97 9.34
N SER A 342 4.77 -2.68 9.31
CA SER A 342 6.11 -2.16 9.16
C SER A 342 6.56 -1.32 10.36
N GLY A 343 5.69 -1.10 11.35
CA GLY A 343 6.07 -0.34 12.54
C GLY A 343 4.97 -0.04 13.57
N ALA A 344 3.73 -0.49 13.35
CA ALA A 344 2.68 -0.32 14.35
C ALA A 344 2.82 -1.30 15.51
N VAL A 345 2.33 -0.87 16.68
CA VAL A 345 2.22 -1.65 17.91
C VAL A 345 0.77 -2.10 18.07
N ALA A 346 0.53 -3.39 18.24
CA ALA A 346 -0.82 -3.92 18.36
C ALA A 346 -0.97 -4.97 19.48
N VAL A 347 -2.09 -4.94 20.18
CA VAL A 347 -2.52 -5.98 21.13
C VAL A 347 -3.91 -6.47 20.75
N VAL A 348 -4.07 -7.79 20.61
CA VAL A 348 -5.31 -8.45 20.19
C VAL A 348 -5.50 -9.75 20.96
N GLU A 349 -6.74 -10.23 21.11
CA GLU A 349 -7.05 -11.41 21.95
C GLU A 349 -7.18 -12.72 21.16
N GLY A 350 -7.04 -12.66 19.84
CA GLY A 350 -6.92 -13.81 18.96
C GLY A 350 -6.83 -13.35 17.52
N VAL A 351 -6.31 -14.19 16.63
CA VAL A 351 -6.20 -13.87 15.21
C VAL A 351 -6.56 -15.08 14.35
N GLY A 352 -7.15 -14.83 13.18
CA GLY A 352 -7.39 -15.84 12.15
C GLY A 352 -6.11 -16.31 11.45
N ASP A 353 -6.27 -16.94 10.30
CA ASP A 353 -5.15 -17.45 9.49
C ASP A 353 -4.29 -16.30 8.94
N HIS A 354 -3.01 -16.59 8.68
CA HIS A 354 -2.05 -15.65 8.08
C HIS A 354 -1.77 -14.39 8.93
N GLY A 355 -1.91 -14.47 10.25
CA GLY A 355 -1.50 -13.38 11.15
C GLY A 355 -0.01 -13.04 11.00
N CYS A 356 0.33 -11.75 11.01
CA CYS A 356 1.68 -11.19 10.81
C CYS A 356 2.36 -11.58 9.48
N GLU A 357 1.58 -11.97 8.46
CA GLU A 357 2.11 -12.30 7.13
C GLU A 357 2.85 -11.10 6.52
N TYR A 358 4.05 -11.31 5.99
CA TYR A 358 4.91 -10.25 5.42
C TYR A 358 5.22 -9.07 6.35
N MET A 359 5.09 -9.21 7.66
CA MET A 359 5.45 -8.15 8.62
C MET A 359 6.97 -7.87 8.54
N THR A 360 7.32 -6.58 8.45
CA THR A 360 8.70 -6.08 8.30
C THR A 360 9.15 -5.20 9.46
N GLY A 361 8.27 -4.90 10.41
CA GLY A 361 8.55 -4.08 11.59
C GLY A 361 7.36 -3.98 12.53
N GLY A 362 7.56 -3.37 13.70
CA GLY A 362 6.52 -3.19 14.72
C GLY A 362 6.53 -4.24 15.84
N ARG A 363 5.49 -4.21 16.67
CA ARG A 363 5.27 -5.11 17.81
C ARG A 363 3.84 -5.62 17.83
N VAL A 364 3.65 -6.93 17.95
CA VAL A 364 2.31 -7.53 18.00
C VAL A 364 2.21 -8.45 19.20
N VAL A 365 1.19 -8.27 20.04
CA VAL A 365 0.86 -9.18 21.13
C VAL A 365 -0.47 -9.85 20.82
N VAL A 366 -0.49 -11.19 20.85
CA VAL A 366 -1.71 -11.99 20.68
C VAL A 366 -1.98 -12.72 22.01
N LEU A 367 -3.05 -12.34 22.71
CA LEU A 367 -3.44 -12.84 24.03
C LEU A 367 -4.32 -14.11 23.97
N GLY A 368 -4.34 -14.79 22.83
CA GLY A 368 -5.11 -16.00 22.61
C GLY A 368 -4.66 -16.74 21.35
N ARG A 369 -5.57 -17.52 20.76
CA ARG A 369 -5.22 -18.44 19.66
C ARG A 369 -4.90 -17.69 18.36
N THR A 370 -3.97 -18.28 17.61
CA THR A 370 -3.66 -17.90 16.23
C THR A 370 -4.31 -18.88 15.24
N GLY A 371 -4.54 -18.44 14.01
CA GLY A 371 -4.84 -19.33 12.88
C GLY A 371 -3.57 -19.93 12.25
N LYS A 372 -3.75 -20.66 11.14
CA LYS A 372 -2.68 -21.31 10.39
C LYS A 372 -1.77 -20.31 9.68
N ASN A 373 -0.57 -20.78 9.34
CA ASN A 373 0.42 -20.04 8.55
C ASN A 373 0.81 -18.68 9.17
N PHE A 374 0.80 -18.60 10.50
CA PHE A 374 1.20 -17.40 11.23
C PHE A 374 2.66 -17.05 10.95
N ALA A 375 2.96 -15.77 10.77
CA ALA A 375 4.28 -15.20 10.48
C ALA A 375 4.91 -15.61 9.13
N ALA A 376 4.11 -16.09 8.16
CA ALA A 376 4.61 -16.41 6.83
C ALA A 376 5.23 -15.17 6.13
N GLY A 377 6.46 -15.30 5.64
CA GLY A 377 7.17 -14.19 4.98
C GLY A 377 7.52 -13.02 5.91
N MET A 378 7.37 -13.17 7.23
CA MET A 378 7.75 -12.15 8.21
C MET A 378 9.27 -11.97 8.20
N SER A 379 9.73 -10.76 7.90
CA SER A 379 11.15 -10.42 7.73
C SER A 379 11.66 -9.35 8.69
N GLY A 380 10.78 -8.74 9.49
CA GLY A 380 11.17 -7.88 10.60
C GLY A 380 10.06 -7.67 11.63
N GLY A 381 10.42 -7.12 12.80
CA GLY A 381 9.52 -6.93 13.95
C GLY A 381 9.50 -8.12 14.90
N ILE A 382 8.68 -8.01 15.96
CA ILE A 382 8.55 -9.04 17.00
C ILE A 382 7.07 -9.28 17.28
N ALA A 383 6.66 -10.56 17.38
CA ALA A 383 5.34 -10.94 17.85
C ALA A 383 5.44 -11.79 19.13
N TYR A 384 4.66 -11.45 20.14
CA TYR A 384 4.50 -12.24 21.36
C TYR A 384 3.15 -12.94 21.33
N VAL A 385 3.15 -14.27 21.35
CA VAL A 385 1.93 -15.07 21.23
C VAL A 385 1.73 -15.90 22.49
N LEU A 386 0.54 -15.81 23.08
CA LEU A 386 0.14 -16.68 24.19
C LEU A 386 -0.23 -18.07 23.65
N ASP A 387 0.55 -19.09 23.99
CA ASP A 387 0.35 -20.48 23.58
C ASP A 387 -0.07 -21.34 24.78
N GLU A 388 -1.35 -21.28 25.15
CA GLU A 388 -1.87 -22.00 26.32
C GLU A 388 -1.90 -23.52 26.13
N ASP A 389 -2.10 -23.97 24.89
CA ASP A 389 -2.26 -25.39 24.53
C ASP A 389 -0.94 -26.04 24.08
N SER A 390 0.17 -25.28 24.05
CA SER A 390 1.48 -25.74 23.54
C SER A 390 1.44 -26.26 22.10
N ASP A 391 0.58 -25.67 21.28
CA ASP A 391 0.24 -26.16 19.94
C ASP A 391 0.53 -25.13 18.83
N LEU A 392 1.07 -23.95 19.19
CA LEU A 392 1.47 -22.89 18.25
C LEU A 392 2.45 -23.40 17.17
N TYR A 393 3.32 -24.36 17.51
CA TYR A 393 4.30 -24.93 16.58
C TYR A 393 3.65 -25.61 15.35
N MET A 394 2.37 -25.96 15.40
CA MET A 394 1.60 -26.53 14.28
C MET A 394 1.01 -25.45 13.37
N ARG A 395 0.91 -24.22 13.85
CA ARG A 395 0.25 -23.10 13.16
C ARG A 395 1.23 -22.07 12.61
N ILE A 396 2.43 -21.98 13.19
CA ILE A 396 3.49 -21.08 12.74
C ILE A 396 4.15 -21.57 11.44
N ASN A 397 4.36 -20.66 10.50
CA ASN A 397 5.23 -20.89 9.36
C ASN A 397 6.69 -20.67 9.79
N LYS A 398 7.52 -21.70 9.66
CA LYS A 398 8.90 -21.73 10.19
C LYS A 398 9.97 -21.37 9.16
N GLU A 399 9.57 -20.94 7.96
CA GLU A 399 10.51 -20.70 6.86
C GLU A 399 11.52 -19.58 7.17
N MET A 400 11.06 -18.52 7.85
CA MET A 400 11.86 -17.32 8.09
C MET A 400 11.96 -16.91 9.57
N VAL A 401 11.22 -17.56 10.47
CA VAL A 401 11.09 -17.15 11.87
C VAL A 401 11.46 -18.24 12.86
N SER A 402 12.04 -17.81 13.96
CA SER A 402 12.26 -18.62 15.16
C SER A 402 11.14 -18.37 16.18
N SER A 403 10.93 -19.35 17.06
CA SER A 403 10.05 -19.24 18.23
C SER A 403 10.88 -19.50 19.49
N HIS A 404 10.94 -18.53 20.39
CA HIS A 404 11.71 -18.60 21.64
C HIS A 404 10.80 -18.46 22.87
N GLU A 405 11.27 -18.97 24.00
CA GLU A 405 10.72 -18.62 25.31
C GLU A 405 11.11 -17.17 25.68
N LEU A 406 10.35 -16.54 26.57
CA LEU A 406 10.65 -15.18 27.03
C LEU A 406 11.53 -15.24 28.30
N ASP A 407 12.83 -15.32 28.11
CA ASP A 407 13.86 -15.29 29.16
C ASP A 407 14.50 -13.90 29.33
N ASN A 408 14.52 -13.10 28.27
CA ASN A 408 15.07 -11.76 28.25
C ASN A 408 14.20 -10.76 29.03
N LYS A 409 14.79 -10.08 30.01
CA LYS A 409 14.11 -9.08 30.86
C LYS A 409 13.47 -7.92 30.07
N TYR A 410 14.08 -7.47 28.97
CA TYR A 410 13.54 -6.40 28.14
C TYR A 410 12.27 -6.84 27.40
N ASP A 411 12.27 -8.04 26.82
CA ASP A 411 11.09 -8.61 26.16
C ASP A 411 9.94 -8.79 27.18
N VAL A 412 10.24 -9.26 28.39
CA VAL A 412 9.26 -9.42 29.47
C VAL A 412 8.63 -8.08 29.89
N LEU A 413 9.44 -7.03 30.00
CA LEU A 413 8.97 -5.69 30.34
C LEU A 413 8.12 -5.10 29.20
N GLU A 414 8.58 -5.20 27.94
CA GLU A 414 7.84 -4.71 26.77
C GLU A 414 6.46 -5.38 26.67
N LEU A 415 6.41 -6.71 26.76
CA LEU A 415 5.15 -7.47 26.77
C LEU A 415 4.23 -6.99 27.90
N LYS A 416 4.75 -6.86 29.12
CA LYS A 416 3.94 -6.46 30.28
C LYS A 416 3.35 -5.05 30.12
N GLU A 417 4.12 -4.09 29.61
CA GLU A 417 3.64 -2.73 29.38
C GLU A 417 2.60 -2.68 28.26
N MET A 418 2.79 -3.43 27.16
CA MET A 418 1.78 -3.54 26.10
C MET A 418 0.45 -4.08 26.63
N ILE A 419 0.48 -5.12 27.47
CA ILE A 419 -0.74 -5.69 28.07
C ILE A 419 -1.38 -4.71 29.06
N LYS A 420 -0.59 -3.98 29.85
CA LYS A 420 -1.11 -2.94 30.75
C LYS A 420 -1.83 -1.82 29.97
N GLU A 421 -1.23 -1.35 28.88
CA GLU A 421 -1.86 -0.33 28.03
C GLU A 421 -3.15 -0.86 27.40
N HIS A 422 -3.15 -2.11 26.91
CA HIS A 422 -4.36 -2.79 26.43
C HIS A 422 -5.46 -2.82 27.48
N VAL A 423 -5.15 -3.25 28.70
CA VAL A 423 -6.13 -3.29 29.81
C VAL A 423 -6.63 -1.91 30.19
N ALA A 424 -5.74 -0.91 30.24
CA ALA A 424 -6.12 0.46 30.59
C ALA A 424 -7.09 1.07 29.58
N LEU A 425 -6.92 0.76 28.29
CA LEU A 425 -7.72 1.34 27.20
C LEU A 425 -8.98 0.53 26.87
N THR A 426 -8.97 -0.78 27.07
CA THR A 426 -10.07 -1.67 26.63
C THR A 426 -10.83 -2.32 27.78
N ASN A 427 -10.31 -2.20 29.01
CA ASN A 427 -10.84 -2.89 30.19
C ASN A 427 -10.89 -4.43 30.06
N SER A 428 -10.07 -5.02 29.17
CA SER A 428 -9.98 -6.45 28.87
C SER A 428 -9.91 -7.35 30.11
N GLU A 429 -10.81 -8.33 30.20
CA GLU A 429 -10.81 -9.32 31.28
C GLU A 429 -9.65 -10.32 31.13
N LYS A 430 -9.40 -10.80 29.91
CA LYS A 430 -8.25 -11.68 29.60
C LYS A 430 -6.93 -11.00 29.95
N GLY A 431 -6.76 -9.74 29.56
CA GLY A 431 -5.57 -8.95 29.87
C GLY A 431 -5.34 -8.76 31.36
N LYS A 432 -6.40 -8.44 32.14
CA LYS A 432 -6.31 -8.34 33.61
C LYS A 432 -5.88 -9.65 34.25
N MET A 433 -6.53 -10.74 33.84
CA MET A 433 -6.24 -12.07 34.35
C MET A 433 -4.79 -12.47 34.07
N ILE A 434 -4.26 -12.17 32.87
CA ILE A 434 -2.85 -12.38 32.55
C ILE A 434 -1.94 -11.52 33.43
N LEU A 435 -2.27 -10.24 33.68
CA LEU A 435 -1.44 -9.37 34.52
C LEU A 435 -1.43 -9.79 35.99
N ASP A 436 -2.57 -10.22 36.52
CA ASP A 436 -2.72 -10.68 37.91
C ASP A 436 -1.95 -11.99 38.15
N HIS A 437 -1.90 -12.86 37.14
CA HIS A 437 -1.19 -14.15 37.16
C HIS A 437 0.06 -14.17 36.27
N PHE A 438 0.72 -13.02 36.09
CA PHE A 438 1.74 -12.85 35.04
C PHE A 438 2.90 -13.85 35.12
N LYS A 439 3.31 -14.24 36.34
CA LYS A 439 4.37 -15.24 36.54
C LYS A 439 3.98 -16.62 35.99
N ASP A 440 2.69 -16.96 36.07
CA ASP A 440 2.16 -18.26 35.63
C ASP A 440 1.90 -18.27 34.12
N TYR A 441 1.58 -17.11 33.55
CA TYR A 441 1.38 -16.93 32.10
C TYR A 441 2.68 -16.77 31.33
N LEU A 442 3.72 -16.18 31.93
CA LEU A 442 4.95 -15.85 31.23
C LEU A 442 5.58 -17.05 30.49
N PRO A 443 5.70 -18.26 31.08
CA PRO A 443 6.24 -19.43 30.37
C PRO A 443 5.42 -19.89 29.15
N LYS A 444 4.15 -19.48 29.07
CA LYS A 444 3.23 -19.81 27.97
C LYS A 444 3.35 -18.84 26.79
N PHE A 445 3.99 -17.68 26.98
CA PHE A 445 4.26 -16.78 25.87
C PHE A 445 5.44 -17.29 25.03
N LYS A 446 5.32 -17.13 23.72
CA LYS A 446 6.39 -17.37 22.75
C LYS A 446 6.73 -16.08 22.02
N LYS A 447 8.03 -15.79 21.91
CA LYS A 447 8.57 -14.70 21.11
C LYS A 447 8.84 -15.23 19.70
N ILE A 448 8.16 -14.66 18.72
CA ILE A 448 8.33 -14.97 17.31
C ILE A 448 9.15 -13.83 16.67
N ILE A 449 10.28 -14.18 16.07
CA ILE A 449 11.22 -13.22 15.49
C ILE A 449 11.87 -13.80 14.22
N PRO A 450 12.05 -13.02 13.13
CA PRO A 450 12.75 -13.49 11.93
C PRO A 450 14.24 -13.71 12.16
N HIS A 451 14.79 -14.79 11.59
CA HIS A 451 16.20 -15.19 11.77
C HIS A 451 17.18 -14.07 11.37
N ASP A 452 16.93 -13.46 10.21
CA ASP A 452 17.79 -12.40 9.65
C ASP A 452 17.69 -11.11 10.46
N TYR A 453 16.48 -10.80 10.94
CA TYR A 453 16.23 -9.64 11.76
C TYR A 453 16.88 -9.78 13.13
N GLU A 454 16.75 -10.94 13.78
CA GLU A 454 17.40 -11.26 15.04
C GLU A 454 18.93 -11.14 14.93
N LYS A 455 19.50 -11.73 13.88
CA LYS A 455 20.95 -11.64 13.62
C LYS A 455 21.40 -10.20 13.39
N MET A 456 20.59 -9.40 12.68
CA MET A 456 20.85 -7.97 12.47
C MET A 456 20.86 -7.22 13.80
N LEU A 457 19.84 -7.39 14.63
CA LEU A 457 19.75 -6.74 15.95
C LEU A 457 20.94 -7.10 16.83
N ALA A 458 21.31 -8.37 16.91
CA ALA A 458 22.48 -8.81 17.68
C ALA A 458 23.78 -8.19 17.16
N THR A 459 23.94 -8.08 15.83
CA THR A 459 25.13 -7.48 15.22
C THR A 459 25.19 -5.98 15.48
N ILE A 460 24.06 -5.27 15.41
CA ILE A 460 23.99 -3.83 15.74
C ILE A 460 24.44 -3.58 17.17
N VAL A 461 23.93 -4.36 18.14
CA VAL A 461 24.33 -4.24 19.55
C VAL A 461 25.83 -4.45 19.72
N GLN A 462 26.41 -5.46 19.07
CA GLN A 462 27.86 -5.68 19.10
C GLN A 462 28.68 -4.53 18.51
N MET A 463 28.14 -3.81 17.51
CA MET A 463 28.79 -2.65 16.91
C MET A 463 28.67 -1.41 17.81
N GLU A 464 27.52 -1.21 18.47
CA GLU A 464 27.32 -0.17 19.47
C GLU A 464 28.23 -0.37 20.69
N GLU A 465 28.39 -1.61 21.16
CA GLU A 465 29.33 -1.97 22.24
C GLU A 465 30.80 -1.67 21.88
N LYS A 466 31.14 -1.61 20.58
CA LYS A 466 32.46 -1.18 20.09
C LYS A 466 32.61 0.35 19.98
N GLY A 467 31.59 1.11 20.36
CA GLY A 467 31.61 2.56 20.41
C GLY A 467 31.13 3.27 19.13
N LEU A 468 30.50 2.54 18.20
CA LEU A 468 29.87 3.16 17.02
C LEU A 468 28.55 3.85 17.42
N SER A 469 28.20 4.94 16.72
CA SER A 469 26.86 5.52 16.86
C SER A 469 25.81 4.56 16.30
N ALA A 470 24.55 4.69 16.73
CA ALA A 470 23.46 3.82 16.27
C ALA A 470 23.34 3.76 14.74
N GLU A 471 23.48 4.90 14.05
CA GLU A 471 23.42 4.97 12.59
C GLU A 471 24.61 4.25 11.93
N GLN A 472 25.83 4.47 12.45
CA GLN A 472 27.02 3.79 11.95
C GLN A 472 26.96 2.29 12.23
N ALA A 473 26.50 1.89 13.42
CA ALA A 473 26.34 0.50 13.81
C ALA A 473 25.38 -0.26 12.87
N GLN A 474 24.27 0.36 12.46
CA GLN A 474 23.34 -0.23 11.48
C GLN A 474 23.99 -0.45 10.12
N ILE A 475 24.73 0.55 9.62
CA ILE A 475 25.39 0.48 8.31
C ILE A 475 26.49 -0.60 8.33
N GLU A 476 27.34 -0.59 9.35
CA GLU A 476 28.44 -1.56 9.49
C GLU A 476 27.92 -2.98 9.71
N ALA A 477 26.86 -3.15 10.51
CA ALA A 477 26.20 -4.44 10.68
C ALA A 477 25.64 -4.98 9.35
N PHE A 478 25.02 -4.11 8.54
CA PHE A 478 24.53 -4.49 7.22
C PHE A 478 25.65 -4.98 6.30
N TYR A 479 26.75 -4.24 6.19
CA TYR A 479 27.88 -4.65 5.35
C TYR A 479 28.58 -5.91 5.87
N ALA A 480 28.71 -6.07 7.18
CA ALA A 480 29.27 -7.28 7.79
C ALA A 480 28.42 -8.52 7.46
N ILE A 481 27.09 -8.42 7.58
CA ILE A 481 26.18 -9.53 7.26
C ILE A 481 26.18 -9.81 5.75
N LYS A 482 26.19 -8.77 4.90
CA LYS A 482 26.26 -8.92 3.44
C LYS A 482 27.54 -9.64 3.02
N ALA A 483 28.69 -9.25 3.56
CA ALA A 483 29.98 -9.87 3.28
C ALA A 483 30.07 -11.33 3.74
N ALA A 484 29.35 -11.71 4.79
CA ALA A 484 29.29 -13.10 5.25
C ALA A 484 28.40 -14.01 4.37
N ARG A 485 27.58 -13.43 3.47
CA ARG A 485 26.69 -14.17 2.56
C ARG A 485 27.27 -14.32 1.15
N SER A 486 28.14 -13.39 0.75
CA SER A 486 28.92 -13.45 -0.49
C SER A 486 30.12 -14.36 -0.34
#